data_AF-A0A7J4QJ26-F1
#
_entry.id   AF-A0A7J4QJ26-F1
#
_cell.length_a   1.000
_cell.length_b   1.000
_cell.length_c   1.000
_cell.angle_alpha   90.00
_cell.angle_beta   90.00
_cell.angle_gamma   90.00
#
_symmetry.space_group_name_H-M   'P 1'
#
loop_
_entity.id
_entity.type
_entity.pdbx_description
1 polymer ?
#
loop_
_entity_poly.entity_id
_entity_poly.type
_entity_poly.pdbx_seq_one_letter_code
_entity_poly.pdbx_strand_id
1 'polypeptide(L)'
;GWSNAEDQAPNDGTQWADSDGDGYFDNSGGTMPDACPSVPGNSTAANRYGCPDTDGDGWDDAIDVLPNLPSQWSDQDGDGYGDN
;
A
#
# COMPACT_ATOMS: atom_id res chain seq x y z
N GLY A 1 -17.29 -18.84 19.93
CA GLY A 1 -16.56 -17.64 19.46
C GLY A 1 -15.45 -18.14 18.58
N TRP A 2 -15.33 -17.62 17.38
CA TRP A 2 -14.21 -17.96 16.49
C TRP A 2 -12.91 -17.48 17.16
N SER A 3 -11.87 -18.30 17.05
CA SER A 3 -10.64 -18.22 17.83
C SER A 3 -9.76 -17.02 17.46
N ASN A 4 -9.39 -16.22 18.48
CA ASN A 4 -8.41 -15.12 18.47
C ASN A 4 -6.97 -15.53 18.05
N ALA A 5 -6.76 -16.65 17.35
CA ALA A 5 -5.41 -17.12 16.98
C ALA A 5 -4.98 -16.69 15.56
N GLU A 6 -5.94 -16.28 14.73
CA GLU A 6 -5.74 -15.99 13.30
C GLU A 6 -6.20 -14.58 12.92
N ASP A 7 -6.75 -13.82 13.88
CA ASP A 7 -7.12 -12.42 13.67
C ASP A 7 -5.90 -11.53 13.86
N GLN A 8 -5.27 -11.17 12.76
CA GLN A 8 -4.11 -10.28 12.72
C GLN A 8 -4.52 -8.80 12.91
N ALA A 9 -5.82 -8.48 12.87
CA ALA A 9 -6.37 -7.15 13.11
C ALA A 9 -7.37 -7.09 14.30
N PRO A 10 -6.96 -7.39 15.55
CA PRO A 10 -7.89 -7.45 16.69
C PRO A 10 -8.66 -6.16 17.00
N ASN A 11 -8.20 -5.02 16.48
CA ASN A 11 -8.80 -3.70 16.67
C ASN A 11 -9.68 -3.26 15.50
N ASP A 12 -9.67 -3.98 14.39
CA ASP A 12 -10.50 -3.69 13.21
C ASP A 12 -11.26 -4.95 12.80
N GLY A 13 -12.52 -5.06 13.21
CA GLY A 13 -13.37 -6.21 12.87
C GLY A 13 -13.75 -6.33 11.38
N THR A 14 -13.32 -5.38 10.54
CA THR A 14 -13.41 -5.49 9.08
C THR A 14 -12.14 -6.06 8.47
N GLN A 15 -11.07 -6.23 9.23
CA GLN A 15 -9.81 -6.82 8.80
C GLN A 15 -9.52 -8.09 9.61
N TRP A 16 -8.69 -8.99 9.09
CA TRP A 16 -8.37 -10.23 9.81
C TRP A 16 -7.08 -10.92 9.35
N ALA A 17 -6.65 -10.72 8.10
CA ALA A 17 -5.47 -11.38 7.53
C ALA A 17 -4.49 -10.32 7.00
N ASP A 18 -3.21 -10.52 7.28
CA ASP A 18 -2.06 -9.75 6.79
C ASP A 18 -1.04 -10.79 6.32
N SER A 19 -1.09 -11.09 5.02
CA SER A 19 -0.39 -12.24 4.43
C SER A 19 1.11 -12.01 4.27
N ASP A 20 1.55 -10.77 4.05
CA ASP A 20 2.96 -10.41 3.86
C ASP A 20 3.60 -9.72 5.06
N GLY A 21 2.81 -9.35 6.07
CA GLY A 21 3.28 -8.87 7.37
C GLY A 21 3.68 -7.40 7.38
N ASP A 22 3.14 -6.59 6.47
CA ASP A 22 3.49 -5.17 6.35
C ASP A 22 2.59 -4.23 7.19
N GLY A 23 1.51 -4.77 7.77
CA GLY A 23 0.56 -4.06 8.61
C GLY A 23 -0.66 -3.49 7.86
N TYR A 24 -0.74 -3.71 6.55
CA TYR A 24 -1.98 -3.62 5.78
C TYR A 24 -2.62 -5.01 5.68
N PHE A 25 -3.95 -5.04 5.52
CA PHE A 25 -4.70 -6.28 5.68
C PHE A 25 -5.45 -6.64 4.40
N ASP A 26 -5.46 -7.93 4.06
CA ASP A 26 -5.85 -8.48 2.77
C ASP A 26 -7.36 -8.36 2.46
N ASN A 27 -8.21 -8.09 3.46
CA ASN A 27 -9.64 -8.07 3.20
C ASN A 27 -10.01 -6.81 2.41
N SER A 28 -10.24 -7.00 1.10
CA SER A 28 -10.64 -5.95 0.16
C SER A 28 -11.89 -5.14 0.57
N GLY A 29 -12.75 -5.69 1.43
CA GLY A 29 -13.93 -5.01 1.95
C GLY A 29 -13.71 -4.29 3.29
N GLY A 30 -12.50 -4.34 3.84
CA GLY A 30 -12.15 -3.75 5.12
C GLY A 30 -11.60 -2.33 5.01
N THR A 31 -11.21 -1.77 6.16
CA THR A 31 -10.56 -0.47 6.22
C THR A 31 -9.15 -0.55 5.63
N MET A 32 -8.81 0.33 4.68
CA MET A 32 -7.46 0.41 4.07
C MET A 32 -6.93 -0.98 3.64
N PRO A 33 -7.62 -1.66 2.72
CA PRO A 33 -7.21 -2.98 2.29
C PRO A 33 -5.86 -2.92 1.59
N ASP A 34 -5.04 -3.93 1.84
CA ASP A 34 -3.79 -4.12 1.12
C ASP A 34 -4.07 -4.40 -0.37
N ALA A 35 -3.47 -3.59 -1.23
CA ALA A 35 -3.54 -3.73 -2.68
C ALA A 35 -2.46 -4.68 -3.23
N CYS A 36 -1.46 -5.04 -2.41
CA CYS A 36 -0.41 -5.99 -2.71
C CYS A 36 -0.26 -7.13 -1.67
N PRO A 37 -1.28 -7.98 -1.42
CA PRO A 37 -1.32 -9.03 -0.35
C PRO A 37 -0.23 -10.12 -0.34
N SER A 38 0.76 -10.04 -1.22
CA SER A 38 1.83 -11.02 -1.35
C SER A 38 3.21 -10.38 -1.37
N VAL A 39 3.29 -9.05 -1.29
CA VAL A 39 4.52 -8.29 -1.43
C VAL A 39 4.46 -7.13 -0.43
N PRO A 40 5.27 -7.17 0.64
CA PRO A 40 5.18 -6.18 1.69
C PRO A 40 5.54 -4.80 1.14
N GLY A 41 4.78 -3.79 1.58
CA GLY A 41 4.93 -2.43 1.12
C GLY A 41 4.54 -1.38 2.16
N ASN A 42 4.55 -0.13 1.73
CA ASN A 42 4.32 1.02 2.61
C ASN A 42 3.59 2.17 1.90
N SER A 43 3.17 1.97 0.65
CA SER A 43 2.40 2.95 -0.10
C SER A 43 1.10 3.34 0.64
N THR A 44 0.69 4.59 0.49
CA THR A 44 -0.48 5.18 1.18
C THR A 44 -1.41 5.97 0.27
N ALA A 45 -1.03 6.20 -0.98
CA ALA A 45 -1.77 6.98 -1.95
C ALA A 45 -2.70 6.10 -2.82
N ALA A 46 -3.56 6.75 -3.60
CA ALA A 46 -4.41 6.14 -4.63
C ALA A 46 -5.32 4.96 -4.19
N ASN A 47 -5.53 4.75 -2.89
CA ASN A 47 -6.15 3.53 -2.33
C ASN A 47 -5.39 2.24 -2.69
N ARG A 48 -4.10 2.35 -2.98
CA ARG A 48 -3.18 1.22 -3.17
C ARG A 48 -2.29 1.15 -1.96
N TYR A 49 -2.86 0.75 -0.84
CA TYR A 49 -2.13 0.59 0.43
C TYR A 49 -1.30 -0.70 0.41
N GLY A 50 -0.17 -0.75 1.14
CA GLY A 50 0.63 -1.98 1.30
C GLY A 50 1.41 -2.43 0.07
N CYS A 51 1.48 -1.60 -0.97
CA CYS A 51 2.34 -1.89 -2.12
C CYS A 51 3.76 -1.30 -1.94
N PRO A 52 4.77 -1.88 -2.61
CA PRO A 52 6.11 -1.32 -2.62
C PRO A 52 6.12 0.15 -3.05
N ASP A 53 6.73 1.00 -2.23
CA ASP A 53 6.97 2.42 -2.45
C ASP A 53 8.44 2.69 -2.12
N THR A 54 9.27 2.67 -3.16
CA THR A 54 10.73 2.63 -3.06
C THR A 54 11.31 3.92 -2.49
N ASP A 55 10.69 5.06 -2.74
CA ASP A 55 11.19 6.37 -2.35
C ASP A 55 10.44 7.01 -1.17
N GLY A 56 9.31 6.41 -0.79
CA GLY A 56 8.54 6.73 0.41
C GLY A 56 7.65 7.96 0.26
N ASP A 57 7.28 8.35 -0.96
CA ASP A 57 6.41 9.50 -1.21
C ASP A 57 4.91 9.17 -1.06
N GLY A 58 4.59 7.88 -0.89
CA GLY A 58 3.27 7.34 -0.68
C GLY A 58 2.67 6.69 -1.93
N TRP A 59 3.22 6.87 -3.12
CA TRP A 59 2.76 6.23 -4.36
C TRP A 59 3.48 4.90 -4.57
N ASP A 60 2.74 3.88 -5.01
CA ASP A 60 3.38 2.58 -5.25
C ASP A 60 4.19 2.59 -6.55
N ASP A 61 5.30 1.84 -6.55
CA ASP A 61 6.26 1.73 -7.66
C ASP A 61 5.62 1.36 -9.00
N ALA A 62 4.40 0.81 -9.01
CA ALA A 62 3.71 0.43 -10.24
C ALA A 62 2.95 1.59 -10.90
N ILE A 63 2.64 2.66 -10.17
CA ILE A 63 1.94 3.84 -10.69
C ILE A 63 2.75 5.13 -10.56
N ASP A 64 3.79 5.12 -9.73
CA ASP A 64 4.78 6.18 -9.68
C ASP A 64 5.60 6.20 -10.97
N VAL A 65 5.64 7.34 -11.64
CA VAL A 65 6.38 7.54 -12.89
C VAL A 65 7.89 7.69 -12.63
N LEU A 66 8.29 8.14 -11.44
CA LEU A 66 9.67 8.31 -11.03
C LEU A 66 9.92 7.67 -9.64
N PRO A 67 9.89 6.31 -9.51
CA PRO A 67 9.91 5.55 -8.25
C PRO A 67 11.16 5.66 -7.36
N ASN A 68 12.06 6.59 -7.67
CA ASN A 68 13.30 6.83 -6.92
C ASN A 68 13.44 8.30 -6.54
N LEU A 69 12.41 9.12 -6.73
CA LEU A 69 12.40 10.55 -6.51
C LEU A 69 11.24 10.90 -5.57
N PRO A 70 11.48 11.00 -4.24
CA PRO A 70 10.45 11.11 -3.18
C PRO A 70 9.51 12.33 -3.23
N SER A 71 9.62 13.15 -4.26
CA SER A 71 8.86 14.38 -4.43
C SER A 71 8.29 14.48 -5.84
N GLN A 72 8.24 13.38 -6.58
CA GLN A 72 7.93 13.37 -8.01
C GLN A 72 7.20 12.08 -8.40
N TRP A 73 5.88 12.02 -8.17
CA TRP A 73 5.08 10.84 -8.54
C TRP A 73 4.38 10.94 -9.90
N SER A 74 4.41 12.12 -10.54
CA SER A 74 3.69 12.40 -11.78
C SER A 74 4.55 13.20 -12.74
N ASP A 75 4.68 12.74 -13.98
CA ASP A 75 5.31 13.45 -15.10
C ASP A 75 4.29 13.54 -16.25
N GLN A 76 3.61 14.67 -16.36
CA GLN A 76 2.52 14.87 -17.32
C GLN A 76 3.04 15.29 -18.70
N ASP A 77 4.17 15.99 -18.77
CA ASP A 77 4.76 16.45 -20.03
C ASP A 77 5.83 15.50 -20.60
N GLY A 78 6.24 14.48 -19.84
CA GLY A 78 7.09 13.38 -20.24
C GLY A 78 8.56 13.79 -20.40
N ASP A 79 9.00 14.86 -19.73
CA ASP A 79 10.35 15.39 -19.84
C ASP A 79 11.37 14.74 -18.89
N GLY A 80 10.90 13.82 -18.03
CA GLY A 80 11.70 13.11 -17.04
C GLY A 80 11.85 13.86 -15.71
N TYR A 81 11.14 14.97 -15.53
CA TYR A 81 11.00 15.71 -14.28
C TYR A 81 9.55 15.71 -13.82
N GLY A 82 9.32 15.46 -12.53
CA GLY A 82 7.98 15.46 -11.95
C GLY A 82 7.33 16.85 -11.93
N ASP A 83 6.04 16.86 -12.23
CA ASP A 83 5.11 18.00 -12.21
C ASP A 83 4.36 18.16 -10.88
N ASN A 84 4.53 17.22 -9.95
CA ASN A 84 3.94 17.23 -8.61
C ASN A 84 4.90 16.67 -7.58
#